data_AF-A0A6G7ZPY2-F1
#
_entry.id   AF-A0A6G7ZPY2-F1
#
_cell.length_a   1.000
_cell.length_b   1.000
_cell.length_c   1.000
_cell.angle_alpha   90.00
_cell.angle_beta   90.00
_cell.angle_gamma   90.00
#
_symmetry.space_group_name_H-M   'P 1'
#
loop_
_entity.id
_entity.type
_entity.pdbx_description
1 polymer ?
#
loop_
_entity_poly.entity_id
_entity_poly.type
_entity_poly.pdbx_seq_one_letter_code
_entity_poly.pdbx_strand_id
1 'polypeptide(L)'
;MHKKLILSLSALALVTTTPAWAQPRGDEPIAVPRTIKQGIDFVYVDPKMSTVAKRKQRPRNWLQRLFSVGDQNRRGAPNPMFFQLAQGLQQYQAVWGRLPQNKVAAGATLKPGQKGARVNALRQRLGLPAGTYDDVLKNRVSTYQQVHGLGKPDGIAGRATIASLNRGANYYAKRIAINMERAYRLPTTGTFDRYVVVDSGAATVSLMDRDRPVDSMKAIVGSTKTKTPMMAVLMRNAKANPYWNVPPELTRSLTAKKVKEQGLSYFKNFHYEVLSDWSPNATKVDPKSIDWKAVAAGRREVRVRQLPGPWNSMGEMKFEMPNDFGIYLHDTPHKELFAKDERHLSNGCVRLEDYRRFAGWVFGGVPDGGMVDHVFELPRPIPVYMTYLTVSGSPTGVTFRPDPYGFDDLAMPQMFG
;
A
#
# COMPACT_ATOMS: atom_id res chain seq x y z
N MET A 1 23.16 -31.40 -71.30
CA MET A 1 23.81 -30.80 -70.11
C MET A 1 22.73 -30.55 -69.05
N HIS A 2 22.62 -31.44 -68.06
CA HIS A 2 21.66 -31.33 -66.96
C HIS A 2 22.46 -31.21 -65.65
N LYS A 3 22.43 -30.02 -65.02
CA LYS A 3 23.07 -29.80 -63.72
C LYS A 3 22.05 -30.05 -62.61
N LYS A 4 22.31 -31.10 -61.82
CA LYS A 4 21.60 -31.44 -60.58
C LYS A 4 21.90 -30.38 -59.51
N LEU A 5 20.85 -29.89 -58.86
CA LEU A 5 20.92 -29.04 -57.66
C LEU A 5 21.27 -29.93 -56.45
N ILE A 6 22.37 -29.64 -55.77
CA ILE A 6 22.73 -30.26 -54.49
C ILE A 6 22.22 -29.34 -53.38
N LEU A 7 21.24 -29.80 -52.60
CA LEU A 7 20.82 -29.16 -51.35
C LEU A 7 21.79 -29.54 -50.22
N SER A 8 22.53 -28.56 -49.71
CA SER A 8 23.31 -28.68 -48.48
C SER A 8 22.43 -28.40 -47.26
N LEU A 9 22.09 -29.45 -46.49
CA LEU A 9 21.51 -29.32 -45.16
C LEU A 9 22.55 -28.71 -44.20
N SER A 10 22.28 -27.51 -43.71
CA SER A 10 23.04 -26.90 -42.61
C SER A 10 22.34 -27.24 -41.30
N ALA A 11 22.97 -28.06 -40.46
CA ALA A 11 22.49 -28.36 -39.12
C ALA A 11 22.66 -27.12 -38.23
N LEU A 12 21.56 -26.46 -37.87
CA LEU A 12 21.55 -25.35 -36.93
C LEU A 12 21.60 -25.93 -35.50
N ALA A 13 22.78 -25.90 -34.87
CA ALA A 13 22.90 -26.22 -33.45
C ALA A 13 22.21 -25.12 -32.64
N LEU A 14 21.03 -25.43 -32.07
CA LEU A 14 20.38 -24.59 -31.07
C LEU A 14 21.23 -24.59 -29.80
N VAL A 15 22.02 -23.54 -29.62
CA VAL A 15 22.62 -23.20 -28.32
C VAL A 15 21.47 -22.78 -27.40
N THR A 16 21.03 -23.68 -26.54
CA THR A 16 20.15 -23.36 -25.43
C THR A 16 20.93 -22.52 -24.44
N THR A 17 20.83 -21.20 -24.55
CA THR A 17 21.30 -20.30 -23.50
C THR A 17 20.42 -20.54 -22.27
N THR A 18 20.96 -21.29 -21.31
CA THR A 18 20.41 -21.30 -19.95
C THR A 18 20.35 -19.84 -19.47
N PRO A 19 19.23 -19.38 -18.90
CA PRO A 19 19.17 -18.04 -18.37
C PRO A 19 20.21 -17.94 -17.25
N ALA A 20 21.13 -16.98 -17.38
CA ALA A 20 22.10 -16.68 -16.35
C ALA A 20 21.35 -16.40 -15.05
N TRP A 21 21.60 -17.23 -14.04
CA TRP A 21 21.13 -17.00 -12.69
C TRP A 21 21.66 -15.63 -12.26
N ALA A 22 20.74 -14.71 -11.96
CA ALA A 22 21.12 -13.41 -11.42
C ALA A 22 21.98 -13.66 -10.17
N GLN A 23 23.15 -13.01 -10.09
CA GLN A 23 23.96 -12.96 -8.88
C GLN A 23 23.05 -12.68 -7.67
N PRO A 24 23.25 -13.33 -6.51
CA PRO A 24 22.49 -13.00 -5.31
C PRO A 24 22.74 -11.53 -4.99
N ARG A 25 21.79 -10.68 -5.39
CA ARG A 25 21.73 -9.32 -4.89
C ARG A 25 21.40 -9.44 -3.41
N GLY A 26 21.99 -8.59 -2.57
CA GLY A 26 21.46 -8.40 -1.23
C GLY A 26 19.96 -8.08 -1.31
N ASP A 27 19.25 -8.06 -0.19
CA ASP A 27 17.84 -7.65 -0.15
C ASP A 27 17.69 -6.14 -0.40
N GLU A 28 18.30 -5.64 -1.48
CA GLU A 28 18.45 -4.25 -1.84
C GLU A 28 17.18 -3.79 -2.56
N PRO A 29 16.29 -3.05 -1.89
CA PRO A 29 15.32 -2.23 -2.59
C PRO A 29 16.06 -1.20 -3.42
N ILE A 30 15.94 -1.33 -4.73
CA ILE A 30 16.14 -0.23 -5.66
C ILE A 30 15.09 0.81 -5.29
N ALA A 31 15.51 2.05 -5.06
CA ALA A 31 14.59 3.14 -4.79
C ALA A 31 13.55 3.23 -5.92
N VAL A 32 12.26 3.38 -5.58
CA VAL A 32 11.21 3.70 -6.57
C VAL A 32 11.73 4.85 -7.43
N PRO A 33 11.89 4.67 -8.75
CA PRO A 33 12.40 5.72 -9.61
C PRO A 33 11.57 6.99 -9.42
N ARG A 34 12.23 8.15 -9.30
CA ARG A 34 11.55 9.46 -9.16
C ARG A 34 10.57 9.77 -10.30
N THR A 35 10.61 8.99 -11.37
CA THR A 35 9.76 9.09 -12.56
C THR A 35 8.37 8.44 -12.40
N ILE A 36 8.13 7.64 -11.36
CA ILE A 36 6.81 7.02 -11.17
C ILE A 36 5.86 8.00 -10.46
N LYS A 37 4.99 8.65 -11.25
CA LYS A 37 3.90 9.49 -10.74
C LYS A 37 2.77 8.61 -10.21
N GLN A 38 2.87 8.19 -8.95
CA GLN A 38 1.80 7.45 -8.28
C GLN A 38 0.60 8.36 -7.98
N GLY A 39 -0.60 7.81 -8.07
CA GLY A 39 -1.86 8.52 -7.85
C GLY A 39 -3.07 7.65 -8.22
N ILE A 40 -3.01 7.04 -9.41
CA ILE A 40 -4.02 6.12 -9.93
C ILE A 40 -3.39 4.82 -10.44
N ASP A 41 -2.26 4.95 -11.16
CA ASP A 41 -1.68 3.83 -11.87
C ASP A 41 -0.91 2.86 -10.96
N PHE A 42 -1.01 1.58 -11.32
CA PHE A 42 -0.24 0.48 -10.75
C PHE A 42 1.02 0.24 -11.56
N VAL A 43 2.11 -0.11 -10.87
CA VAL A 43 3.22 -0.79 -11.53
C VAL A 43 2.93 -2.29 -11.60
N TYR A 44 2.84 -2.85 -12.80
CA TYR A 44 2.69 -4.29 -12.99
C TYR A 44 4.07 -4.91 -13.13
N VAL A 45 4.57 -5.50 -12.04
CA VAL A 45 5.91 -6.11 -12.00
C VAL A 45 5.93 -7.38 -12.86
N ASP A 46 4.91 -8.23 -12.75
CA ASP A 46 4.79 -9.43 -13.57
C ASP A 46 3.86 -9.21 -14.79
N PRO A 47 4.31 -9.48 -16.03
CA PRO A 47 3.50 -9.30 -17.23
C PRO A 47 2.21 -10.14 -17.25
N LYS A 48 2.17 -11.27 -16.54
CA LYS A 48 0.95 -12.10 -16.41
C LYS A 48 -0.14 -11.42 -15.60
N MET A 49 0.21 -10.44 -14.75
CA MET A 49 -0.76 -9.58 -14.08
C MET A 49 -1.07 -8.33 -14.89
N SER A 50 -0.23 -7.95 -15.86
CA SER A 50 -0.55 -6.82 -16.75
C SER A 50 -1.83 -7.04 -17.54
N THR A 51 -2.21 -8.29 -17.85
CA THR A 51 -3.47 -8.65 -18.54
C THR A 51 -4.72 -8.28 -17.74
N VAL A 52 -4.62 -8.22 -16.42
CA VAL A 52 -5.66 -7.69 -15.53
C VAL A 52 -5.95 -6.20 -15.83
N ALA A 53 -4.94 -5.49 -16.35
CA ALA A 53 -5.00 -4.10 -16.76
C ALA A 53 -4.97 -3.89 -18.27
N LYS A 54 -4.93 -4.95 -19.10
CA LYS A 54 -4.86 -4.86 -20.58
C LYS A 54 -6.20 -4.45 -21.18
N ARG A 55 -6.64 -3.25 -20.84
CA ARG A 55 -7.22 -2.31 -21.78
C ARG A 55 -6.46 -1.02 -21.53
N LYS A 56 -5.90 -0.40 -22.57
CA LYS A 56 -5.36 0.97 -22.52
C LYS A 56 -6.45 1.92 -22.03
N GLN A 57 -6.68 1.95 -20.74
CA GLN A 57 -7.66 2.81 -20.10
C GLN A 57 -6.91 4.07 -19.73
N ARG A 58 -6.88 5.00 -20.70
CA ARG A 58 -6.87 6.40 -20.29
C ARG A 58 -8.00 6.57 -19.26
N PRO A 59 -7.92 7.49 -18.28
CA PRO A 59 -8.97 7.78 -17.29
C PRO A 59 -10.35 8.19 -17.86
N ARG A 60 -10.66 7.91 -19.12
CA ARG A 60 -11.88 8.30 -19.82
C ARG A 60 -13.03 7.35 -19.52
N ASN A 61 -14.03 7.92 -18.84
CA ASN A 61 -15.45 7.63 -18.95
C ASN A 61 -15.94 6.22 -18.57
N TRP A 62 -15.33 5.54 -17.59
CA TRP A 62 -16.06 4.43 -16.94
C TRP A 62 -17.31 4.93 -16.20
N LEU A 63 -17.32 6.17 -15.70
CA LEU A 63 -18.52 6.80 -15.12
C LEU A 63 -19.68 6.78 -16.11
N GLN A 64 -19.43 7.06 -17.39
CA GLN A 64 -20.45 7.03 -18.44
C GLN A 64 -20.93 5.59 -18.74
N ARG A 65 -20.06 4.59 -18.61
CA ARG A 65 -20.39 3.16 -18.80
C ARG A 65 -21.15 2.56 -17.62
N LEU A 66 -20.87 2.98 -16.39
CA LEU A 66 -21.56 2.49 -15.19
C LEU A 66 -23.04 2.87 -15.13
N PHE A 67 -23.42 4.00 -15.73
CA PHE A 67 -24.81 4.42 -15.86
C PHE A 67 -25.46 3.88 -17.16
N SER A 68 -24.74 3.09 -17.95
CA SER A 68 -25.29 2.36 -19.09
C SER A 68 -25.82 1.01 -18.60
N VAL A 69 -27.15 0.89 -18.48
CA VAL A 69 -27.82 -0.36 -18.13
C VAL A 69 -27.62 -1.36 -19.28
N GLY A 70 -26.77 -2.39 -19.11
CA GLY A 70 -26.71 -3.45 -20.13
C GLY A 70 -25.59 -4.50 -20.08
N ASP A 71 -24.43 -4.26 -19.48
CA ASP A 71 -23.30 -5.21 -19.64
C ASP A 71 -23.19 -6.19 -18.46
N GLN A 72 -24.10 -7.18 -18.43
CA GLN A 72 -24.21 -8.24 -17.41
C GLN A 72 -23.35 -9.49 -17.70
N ASN A 73 -22.34 -9.39 -18.57
CA ASN A 73 -21.47 -10.54 -18.82
C ASN A 73 -20.46 -10.70 -17.66
N ARG A 74 -20.69 -11.70 -16.79
CA ARG A 74 -19.87 -11.99 -15.59
C ARG A 74 -18.40 -12.33 -15.87
N ARG A 75 -18.01 -12.60 -17.12
CA ARG A 75 -16.61 -12.75 -17.52
C ARG A 75 -16.02 -11.36 -17.78
N GLY A 76 -15.33 -10.81 -16.78
CA GLY A 76 -14.73 -9.48 -16.84
C GLY A 76 -15.36 -8.44 -15.90
N ALA A 77 -16.17 -8.87 -14.93
CA ALA A 77 -16.67 -7.99 -13.88
C ALA A 77 -15.50 -7.42 -13.04
N PRO A 78 -15.53 -6.11 -12.70
CA PRO A 78 -14.54 -5.51 -11.82
C PRO A 78 -14.46 -6.18 -10.45
N ASN A 79 -13.38 -5.92 -9.72
CA ASN A 79 -13.21 -6.39 -8.36
C ASN A 79 -14.40 -5.99 -7.45
N PRO A 80 -14.85 -6.81 -6.48
CA PRO A 80 -15.94 -6.47 -5.57
C PRO A 80 -15.79 -5.11 -4.85
N MET A 81 -14.56 -4.69 -4.55
CA MET A 81 -14.28 -3.39 -3.94
C MET A 81 -14.77 -2.22 -4.82
N PHE A 82 -14.69 -2.35 -6.14
CA PHE A 82 -15.21 -1.36 -7.08
C PHE A 82 -16.73 -1.22 -6.96
N PHE A 83 -17.46 -2.33 -6.88
CA PHE A 83 -18.92 -2.32 -6.76
C PHE A 83 -19.39 -1.73 -5.42
N GLN A 84 -18.70 -2.05 -4.32
CA GLN A 84 -18.97 -1.47 -3.02
C GLN A 84 -18.80 0.06 -3.04
N LEU A 85 -17.76 0.56 -3.72
CA LEU A 85 -17.56 1.99 -3.89
C LEU A 85 -18.58 2.62 -4.84
N ALA A 86 -18.99 1.93 -5.91
CA ALA A 86 -20.03 2.40 -6.83
C ALA A 86 -21.38 2.58 -6.13
N GLN A 87 -21.81 1.57 -5.35
CA GLN A 87 -23.00 1.64 -4.53
C GLN A 87 -22.88 2.75 -3.48
N GLY A 88 -21.72 2.82 -2.82
CA GLY A 88 -21.41 3.85 -1.86
C GLY A 88 -21.47 5.27 -2.42
N LEU A 89 -21.06 5.49 -3.68
CA LEU A 89 -21.19 6.77 -4.38
C LEU A 89 -22.65 7.19 -4.54
N GLN A 90 -23.50 6.27 -4.99
CA GLN A 90 -24.94 6.54 -5.15
C GLN A 90 -25.59 6.91 -3.82
N GLN A 91 -25.29 6.15 -2.76
CA GLN A 91 -25.78 6.44 -1.41
C GLN A 91 -25.23 7.78 -0.88
N TYR A 92 -23.95 8.06 -1.09
CA TYR A 92 -23.33 9.34 -0.70
C TYR A 92 -24.01 10.52 -1.39
N GLN A 93 -24.29 10.41 -2.69
CA GLN A 93 -25.01 11.44 -3.43
C GLN A 93 -26.45 11.63 -2.92
N ALA A 94 -27.15 10.55 -2.59
CA ALA A 94 -28.50 10.62 -2.05
C ALA A 94 -28.57 11.29 -0.67
N VAL A 95 -27.59 11.02 0.21
CA VAL A 95 -27.59 11.52 1.60
C VAL A 95 -26.90 12.88 1.74
N TRP A 96 -25.70 13.04 1.18
CA TRP A 96 -24.84 14.21 1.36
C TRP A 96 -24.79 15.11 0.12
N GLY A 97 -24.95 14.55 -1.07
CA GLY A 97 -24.94 15.29 -2.34
C GLY A 97 -26.10 16.27 -2.50
N ARG A 98 -27.27 15.95 -1.94
CA ARG A 98 -28.49 16.76 -2.03
C ARG A 98 -28.59 17.88 -0.98
N LEU A 99 -27.69 17.91 0.01
CA LEU A 99 -27.72 18.91 1.07
C LEU A 99 -27.28 20.29 0.54
N PRO A 100 -27.77 21.40 1.14
CA PRO A 100 -27.32 22.75 0.80
C PRO A 100 -25.79 22.88 0.89
N GLN A 101 -25.14 23.49 -0.11
CA GLN A 101 -23.68 23.63 -0.16
C GLN A 101 -23.18 25.00 0.36
N ASN A 102 -23.96 25.68 1.19
CA ASN A 102 -23.57 26.94 1.80
C ASN A 102 -22.32 26.76 2.69
N LYS A 103 -21.37 27.71 2.61
CA LYS A 103 -20.17 27.65 3.45
C LYS A 103 -20.49 28.05 4.88
N VAL A 104 -19.87 27.38 5.84
CA VAL A 104 -19.88 27.80 7.25
C VAL A 104 -18.59 28.57 7.51
N ALA A 105 -18.70 29.82 7.95
CA ALA A 105 -17.54 30.67 8.21
C ALA A 105 -16.57 30.02 9.23
N ALA A 106 -15.27 30.18 8.99
CA ALA A 106 -14.23 29.80 9.94
C ALA A 106 -14.40 30.56 11.27
N GLY A 107 -13.91 30.00 12.36
CA GLY A 107 -13.98 30.62 13.68
C GLY A 107 -13.97 29.60 14.81
N ALA A 108 -14.42 30.02 16.00
CA ALA A 108 -14.49 29.19 17.20
C ALA A 108 -15.32 27.91 16.98
N THR A 109 -15.01 26.88 17.76
CA THR A 109 -15.69 25.58 17.74
C THR A 109 -17.18 25.71 18.05
N LEU A 110 -18.02 25.04 17.26
CA LEU A 110 -19.46 24.96 17.47
C LEU A 110 -19.83 23.70 18.27
N LYS A 111 -20.58 23.86 19.37
CA LYS A 111 -20.92 22.79 20.32
C LYS A 111 -22.35 22.92 20.86
N PRO A 112 -22.91 21.86 21.49
CA PRO A 112 -24.26 21.88 22.03
C PRO A 112 -24.59 23.09 22.90
N GLY A 113 -25.83 23.57 22.79
CA GLY A 113 -26.36 24.74 23.51
C GLY A 113 -26.09 26.10 22.84
N GLN A 114 -25.17 26.17 21.87
CA GLN A 114 -24.87 27.44 21.18
C GLN A 114 -25.96 27.85 20.19
N LYS A 115 -26.02 29.15 19.88
CA LYS A 115 -26.95 29.76 18.91
C LYS A 115 -26.20 30.77 18.02
N GLY A 116 -26.88 31.31 17.01
CA GLY A 116 -26.40 32.41 16.18
C GLY A 116 -26.13 32.03 14.73
N ALA A 117 -25.66 33.00 13.94
CA ALA A 117 -25.55 32.88 12.49
C ALA A 117 -24.71 31.67 12.02
N ARG A 118 -23.60 31.36 12.71
CA ARG A 118 -22.75 30.20 12.36
C ARG A 118 -23.41 28.86 12.66
N VAL A 119 -24.21 28.76 13.74
CA VAL A 119 -25.00 27.56 14.05
C VAL A 119 -26.09 27.38 13.01
N ASN A 120 -26.81 28.45 12.64
CA ASN A 120 -27.82 28.41 11.59
C ASN A 120 -27.23 28.00 10.24
N ALA A 121 -26.07 28.53 9.87
CA ALA A 121 -25.37 28.13 8.64
C ALA A 121 -24.98 26.65 8.66
N LEU A 122 -24.51 26.12 9.81
CA LEU A 122 -24.19 24.71 9.97
C LEU A 122 -25.44 23.82 9.89
N ARG A 123 -26.55 24.23 10.51
CA ARG A 123 -27.84 23.52 10.41
C ARG A 123 -28.31 23.45 8.96
N GLN A 124 -28.35 24.58 8.27
CA GLN A 124 -28.72 24.64 6.86
C GLN A 124 -27.79 23.75 6.01
N ARG A 125 -26.47 23.82 6.23
CA ARG A 125 -25.47 22.99 5.55
C ARG A 125 -25.74 21.48 5.72
N LEU A 126 -26.32 21.09 6.86
CA LEU A 126 -26.67 19.71 7.19
C LEU A 126 -28.15 19.36 6.92
N GLY A 127 -28.89 20.24 6.23
CA GLY A 127 -30.29 20.02 5.85
C GLY A 127 -31.29 20.18 6.99
N LEU A 128 -30.92 20.92 8.03
CA LEU A 128 -31.76 21.20 9.20
C LEU A 128 -32.27 22.65 9.15
N PRO A 129 -33.48 22.94 9.66
CA PRO A 129 -33.99 24.30 9.79
C PRO A 129 -33.13 25.12 10.76
N ALA A 130 -33.20 26.46 10.68
CA ALA A 130 -32.50 27.35 11.62
C ALA A 130 -32.90 27.05 13.08
N GLY A 131 -31.98 27.25 14.02
CA GLY A 131 -32.19 26.88 15.41
C GLY A 131 -30.91 26.85 16.25
N THR A 132 -30.97 26.15 17.37
CA THR A 132 -29.85 26.01 18.32
C THR A 132 -28.97 24.81 17.93
N TYR A 133 -27.83 24.66 18.59
CA TYR A 133 -27.04 23.44 18.53
C TYR A 133 -27.67 22.40 19.48
N ASP A 134 -28.76 21.79 19.03
CA ASP A 134 -29.49 20.73 19.73
C ASP A 134 -28.87 19.34 19.47
N ASP A 135 -29.46 18.31 20.08
CA ASP A 135 -29.03 16.92 19.91
C ASP A 135 -29.20 16.42 18.48
N VAL A 136 -30.18 16.94 17.72
CA VAL A 136 -30.37 16.61 16.30
C VAL A 136 -29.17 17.05 15.48
N LEU A 137 -28.70 18.29 15.68
CA LEU A 137 -27.50 18.79 15.00
C LEU A 137 -26.25 18.06 15.48
N LYS A 138 -26.10 17.83 16.79
CA LYS A 138 -24.97 17.07 17.34
C LYS A 138 -24.86 15.69 16.71
N ASN A 139 -25.97 14.95 16.63
CA ASN A 139 -26.01 13.62 16.02
C ASN A 139 -25.68 13.69 14.53
N ARG A 140 -26.20 14.68 13.80
CA ARG A 140 -25.91 14.85 12.36
C ARG A 140 -24.43 15.19 12.11
N VAL A 141 -23.82 15.99 12.97
CA VAL A 141 -22.38 16.29 12.94
C VAL A 141 -21.57 15.04 13.27
N SER A 142 -21.96 14.28 14.29
CA SER A 142 -21.32 13.00 14.66
C SER A 142 -21.34 12.00 13.50
N THR A 143 -22.49 11.81 12.85
CA THR A 143 -22.60 10.96 11.65
C THR A 143 -21.72 11.49 10.52
N TYR A 144 -21.69 12.80 10.29
CA TYR A 144 -20.80 13.39 9.29
C TYR A 144 -19.33 13.11 9.60
N GLN A 145 -18.89 13.30 10.85
CA GLN A 145 -17.52 13.03 11.30
C GLN A 145 -17.14 11.56 11.11
N GLN A 146 -18.05 10.63 11.46
CA GLN A 146 -17.84 9.20 11.28
C GLN A 146 -17.64 8.85 9.79
N VAL A 147 -18.54 9.33 8.92
CA VAL A 147 -18.45 9.09 7.47
C VAL A 147 -17.16 9.68 6.90
N HIS A 148 -16.78 10.88 7.32
CA HIS A 148 -15.66 11.63 6.72
C HIS A 148 -14.31 11.39 7.40
N GLY A 149 -14.23 10.47 8.36
CA GLY A 149 -12.99 10.08 9.03
C GLY A 149 -12.35 11.21 9.84
N LEU A 150 -13.16 12.05 10.50
CA LEU A 150 -12.71 13.26 11.17
C LEU A 150 -12.35 13.04 12.66
N GLY A 151 -11.72 11.91 12.97
CA GLY A 151 -11.40 11.49 14.33
C GLY A 151 -12.63 10.95 15.08
N LYS A 152 -12.67 11.16 16.40
CA LYS A 152 -13.77 10.71 17.25
C LYS A 152 -15.07 11.45 16.84
N PRO A 153 -16.18 10.75 16.55
CA PRO A 153 -17.44 11.36 16.14
C PRO A 153 -18.20 11.93 17.36
N ASP A 154 -17.64 12.96 17.98
CA ASP A 154 -18.14 13.60 19.21
C ASP A 154 -19.33 14.54 19.01
N GLY A 155 -19.68 14.84 17.75
CA GLY A 155 -20.73 15.78 17.40
C GLY A 155 -20.35 17.23 17.68
N ILE A 156 -19.06 17.55 17.82
CA ILE A 156 -18.53 18.91 17.98
C ILE A 156 -17.96 19.40 16.63
N ALA A 157 -18.51 20.51 16.12
CA ALA A 157 -18.07 21.11 14.87
C ALA A 157 -16.86 22.04 15.08
N GLY A 158 -15.69 21.42 15.23
CA GLY A 158 -14.39 22.09 15.25
C GLY A 158 -13.85 22.48 13.86
N ARG A 159 -12.62 23.00 13.82
CA ARG A 159 -11.96 23.47 12.59
C ARG A 159 -11.93 22.43 11.47
N ALA A 160 -11.57 21.19 11.78
CA ALA A 160 -11.50 20.10 10.81
C ALA A 160 -12.88 19.76 10.21
N THR A 161 -13.91 19.68 11.05
CA THR A 161 -15.30 19.45 10.62
C THR A 161 -15.81 20.55 9.70
N ILE A 162 -15.60 21.81 10.06
CA ILE A 162 -16.03 22.95 9.23
C ILE A 162 -15.25 22.99 7.91
N ALA A 163 -13.93 22.77 7.93
CA ALA A 163 -13.12 22.72 6.72
C ALA A 163 -13.57 21.59 5.78
N SER A 164 -13.85 20.40 6.32
CA SER A 164 -14.39 19.25 5.60
C SER A 164 -15.73 19.58 4.94
N LEU A 165 -16.70 20.13 5.69
CA LEU A 165 -18.01 20.52 5.16
C LEU A 165 -17.88 21.53 4.02
N ASN A 166 -16.95 22.47 4.14
CA ASN A 166 -16.72 23.51 3.15
C ASN A 166 -16.03 23.01 1.86
N ARG A 167 -15.47 21.80 1.82
CA ARG A 167 -14.97 21.19 0.57
C ARG A 167 -16.10 20.83 -0.40
N GLY A 168 -17.30 20.59 0.11
CA GLY A 168 -18.47 20.29 -0.72
C GLY A 168 -18.62 18.81 -1.06
N ALA A 169 -19.85 18.38 -1.33
CA ALA A 169 -20.14 16.98 -1.66
C ALA A 169 -19.50 16.55 -2.99
N ASN A 170 -19.34 17.47 -3.95
CA ASN A 170 -18.68 17.18 -5.23
C ASN A 170 -17.20 16.79 -5.04
N TYR A 171 -16.49 17.44 -4.11
CA TYR A 171 -15.11 17.06 -3.78
C TYR A 171 -15.02 15.61 -3.28
N TYR A 172 -15.93 15.21 -2.38
CA TYR A 172 -15.95 13.86 -1.85
C TYR A 172 -16.43 12.83 -2.87
N ALA A 173 -17.39 13.18 -3.74
CA ALA A 173 -17.79 12.34 -4.87
C ALA A 173 -16.61 12.05 -5.81
N LYS A 174 -15.78 13.05 -6.11
CA LYS A 174 -14.52 12.88 -6.86
C LYS A 174 -13.53 11.97 -6.15
N ARG A 175 -13.37 12.08 -4.83
CA ARG A 175 -12.54 11.14 -4.04
C ARG A 175 -13.06 9.71 -4.09
N ILE A 176 -14.37 9.49 -4.01
CA ILE A 176 -14.95 8.16 -4.18
C ILE A 176 -14.61 7.63 -5.59
N ALA A 177 -14.77 8.44 -6.63
CA ALA A 177 -14.45 8.05 -8.00
C ALA A 177 -12.95 7.74 -8.21
N ILE A 178 -12.03 8.48 -7.58
CA ILE A 178 -10.59 8.14 -7.59
C ILE A 178 -10.36 6.74 -7.00
N ASN A 179 -11.01 6.44 -5.88
CA ASN A 179 -10.87 5.13 -5.23
C ASN A 179 -11.53 4.01 -6.03
N MET A 180 -12.62 4.30 -6.75
CA MET A 180 -13.21 3.36 -7.71
C MET A 180 -12.22 3.04 -8.83
N GLU A 181 -11.55 4.05 -9.40
CA GLU A 181 -10.52 3.80 -10.42
C GLU A 181 -9.38 2.93 -9.88
N ARG A 182 -8.89 3.18 -8.66
CA ARG A 182 -7.88 2.32 -8.03
C ARG A 182 -8.38 0.90 -7.79
N ALA A 183 -9.62 0.74 -7.32
CA ALA A 183 -10.25 -0.57 -7.15
C ALA A 183 -10.50 -1.29 -8.48
N TYR A 184 -10.66 -0.56 -9.58
CA TYR A 184 -10.78 -1.13 -10.92
C TYR A 184 -9.46 -1.76 -11.41
N ARG A 185 -8.31 -1.35 -10.87
CA ARG A 185 -6.98 -1.91 -11.20
C ARG A 185 -6.64 -3.21 -10.46
N LEU A 186 -7.48 -3.59 -9.50
CA LEU A 186 -7.42 -4.87 -8.80
C LEU A 186 -7.89 -6.02 -9.73
N PRO A 187 -7.61 -7.30 -9.39
CA PRO A 187 -8.04 -8.43 -10.21
C PRO A 187 -9.54 -8.41 -10.45
N THR A 188 -9.94 -8.66 -11.70
CA THR A 188 -11.34 -8.96 -12.05
C THR A 188 -11.78 -10.24 -11.34
N THR A 189 -13.07 -10.39 -11.10
CA THR A 189 -13.61 -11.57 -10.43
C THR A 189 -13.25 -12.85 -11.20
N GLY A 190 -12.77 -13.87 -10.47
CA GLY A 190 -12.36 -15.17 -11.01
C GLY A 190 -10.99 -15.17 -11.69
N THR A 191 -10.23 -14.08 -11.65
CA THR A 191 -8.86 -14.06 -12.22
C THR A 191 -7.91 -14.95 -11.42
N PHE A 192 -8.02 -14.89 -10.10
CA PHE A 192 -7.21 -15.67 -9.18
C PHE A 192 -8.10 -16.18 -8.06
N ASP A 193 -8.01 -17.47 -7.78
CA ASP A 193 -8.73 -18.06 -6.65
C ASP A 193 -8.20 -17.54 -5.32
N ARG A 194 -6.91 -17.23 -5.23
CA ARG A 194 -6.30 -16.74 -3.98
C ARG A 194 -5.34 -15.60 -4.27
N TYR A 195 -5.47 -14.49 -3.54
CA TYR A 195 -4.59 -13.34 -3.65
C TYR A 195 -4.58 -12.50 -2.37
N VAL A 196 -3.59 -11.63 -2.25
CA VAL A 196 -3.43 -10.70 -1.13
C VAL A 196 -3.68 -9.28 -1.62
N VAL A 197 -4.43 -8.49 -0.86
CA VAL A 197 -4.57 -7.04 -1.08
C VAL A 197 -3.91 -6.32 0.09
N VAL A 198 -2.86 -5.58 -0.19
CA VAL A 198 -2.24 -4.65 0.75
C VAL A 198 -2.79 -3.26 0.46
N ASP A 199 -3.60 -2.72 1.35
CA ASP A 199 -4.09 -1.35 1.25
C ASP A 199 -3.19 -0.43 2.06
N SER A 200 -2.33 0.31 1.37
CA SER A 200 -1.42 1.26 1.99
C SER A 200 -2.08 2.57 2.41
N GLY A 201 -3.33 2.86 2.00
CA GLY A 201 -4.09 4.01 2.49
C GLY A 201 -4.78 3.71 3.84
N ALA A 202 -5.21 2.47 4.03
CA ALA A 202 -5.79 1.99 5.29
C ALA A 202 -4.78 1.33 6.24
N ALA A 203 -3.56 1.04 5.77
CA ALA A 203 -2.55 0.25 6.46
C ALA A 203 -3.12 -1.10 6.97
N THR A 204 -3.67 -1.86 6.02
CA THR A 204 -4.29 -3.17 6.24
C THR A 204 -3.91 -4.17 5.16
N VAL A 205 -3.97 -5.46 5.49
CA VAL A 205 -3.83 -6.57 4.55
C VAL A 205 -5.09 -7.42 4.58
N SER A 206 -5.63 -7.74 3.41
CA SER A 206 -6.77 -8.63 3.23
C SER A 206 -6.35 -9.88 2.47
N LEU A 207 -6.75 -11.04 2.98
CA LEU A 207 -6.54 -12.34 2.35
C LEU A 207 -7.81 -12.71 1.60
N MET A 208 -7.69 -12.94 0.30
CA MET A 208 -8.83 -13.12 -0.60
C MET A 208 -8.87 -14.57 -1.11
N ASP A 209 -10.04 -15.20 -1.02
CA ASP A 209 -10.36 -16.50 -1.62
C ASP A 209 -11.62 -16.35 -2.50
N ARG A 210 -11.50 -16.64 -3.79
CA ARG A 210 -12.57 -16.50 -4.80
C ARG A 210 -13.29 -15.16 -4.69
N ASP A 211 -12.48 -14.10 -4.64
CA ASP A 211 -12.90 -12.69 -4.51
C ASP A 211 -13.66 -12.34 -3.24
N ARG A 212 -13.56 -13.17 -2.20
CA ARG A 212 -14.12 -12.90 -0.88
C ARG A 212 -12.98 -12.71 0.13
N PRO A 213 -13.04 -11.67 0.98
CA PRO A 213 -12.11 -11.57 2.10
C PRO A 213 -12.39 -12.74 3.06
N VAL A 214 -11.38 -13.59 3.28
CA VAL A 214 -11.44 -14.70 4.23
C VAL A 214 -10.74 -14.38 5.55
N ASP A 215 -9.80 -13.43 5.52
CA ASP A 215 -9.15 -12.90 6.72
C ASP A 215 -8.62 -11.48 6.43
N SER A 216 -8.33 -10.74 7.49
CA SER A 216 -7.65 -9.46 7.41
C SER A 216 -6.80 -9.20 8.65
N MET A 217 -5.81 -8.32 8.49
CA MET A 217 -4.96 -7.90 9.59
C MET A 217 -4.48 -6.46 9.39
N LYS A 218 -4.04 -5.84 10.48
CA LYS A 218 -3.35 -4.55 10.37
C LYS A 218 -2.00 -4.73 9.70
N ALA A 219 -1.55 -3.68 9.03
CA ALA A 219 -0.19 -3.55 8.53
C ALA A 219 0.46 -2.27 9.04
N ILE A 220 1.80 -2.27 8.99
CA ILE A 220 2.60 -1.05 9.02
C ILE A 220 3.20 -0.89 7.63
N VAL A 221 2.91 0.23 7.00
CA VAL A 221 3.31 0.54 5.63
C VAL A 221 4.26 1.74 5.63
N GLY A 222 4.73 2.09 4.44
CA GLY A 222 5.67 3.18 4.21
C GLY A 222 5.27 4.49 4.90
N SER A 223 6.27 5.28 5.29
CA SER A 223 6.05 6.65 5.73
C SER A 223 5.74 7.57 4.55
N THR A 224 5.35 8.81 4.83
CA THR A 224 5.17 9.84 3.80
C THR A 224 6.45 10.14 3.02
N LYS A 225 7.63 9.81 3.56
CA LYS A 225 8.94 9.95 2.91
C LYS A 225 9.32 8.72 2.06
N THR A 226 8.83 7.55 2.45
CA THR A 226 9.20 6.23 1.93
C THR A 226 7.94 5.43 1.64
N LYS A 227 7.10 6.00 0.76
CA LYS A 227 5.75 5.50 0.49
C LYS A 227 5.79 4.07 -0.06
N THR A 228 4.91 3.21 0.43
CA THR A 228 4.70 1.89 -0.18
C THR A 228 4.10 2.09 -1.58
N PRO A 229 4.71 1.55 -2.65
CA PRO A 229 4.24 1.77 -4.01
C PRO A 229 2.96 1.01 -4.32
N MET A 230 2.11 1.57 -5.18
CA MET A 230 1.01 0.82 -5.79
C MET A 230 1.54 -0.11 -6.88
N MET A 231 1.38 -1.42 -6.71
CA MET A 231 1.91 -2.41 -7.64
C MET A 231 1.21 -3.76 -7.57
N ALA A 232 1.37 -4.56 -8.62
CA ALA A 232 0.95 -5.96 -8.66
C ALA A 232 2.18 -6.85 -8.87
N VAL A 233 2.41 -7.80 -7.97
CA VAL A 233 3.62 -8.63 -7.92
C VAL A 233 3.30 -10.03 -7.41
N LEU A 234 4.05 -11.05 -7.85
CA LEU A 234 3.91 -12.42 -7.36
C LEU A 234 4.81 -12.66 -6.16
N MET A 235 4.22 -13.09 -5.05
CA MET A 235 4.94 -13.70 -3.93
C MET A 235 5.33 -15.13 -4.32
N ARG A 236 6.60 -15.48 -4.12
CA ARG A 236 7.18 -16.74 -4.61
C ARG A 236 7.65 -17.67 -3.50
N ASN A 237 8.18 -17.13 -2.43
CA ASN A 237 8.66 -17.92 -1.30
C ASN A 237 8.65 -17.09 -0.01
N ALA A 238 8.99 -17.73 1.10
CA ALA A 238 9.26 -17.06 2.36
C ALA A 238 10.61 -17.52 2.92
N LYS A 239 11.21 -16.72 3.79
CA LYS A 239 12.43 -17.04 4.54
C LYS A 239 12.15 -16.97 6.03
N ALA A 240 12.40 -18.06 6.75
CA ALA A 240 12.35 -18.06 8.21
C ALA A 240 13.67 -17.53 8.81
N ASN A 241 13.56 -16.80 9.92
CA ASN A 241 14.66 -16.17 10.63
C ASN A 241 15.71 -15.55 9.70
N PRO A 242 15.31 -14.60 8.84
CA PRO A 242 16.17 -14.10 7.78
C PRO A 242 17.29 -13.22 8.35
N TYR A 243 18.44 -13.21 7.67
CA TYR A 243 19.35 -12.07 7.79
C TYR A 243 18.66 -10.83 7.24
N TRP A 244 18.83 -9.67 7.88
CA TRP A 244 18.37 -8.43 7.27
C TRP A 244 19.51 -7.70 6.58
N ASN A 245 19.60 -7.82 5.27
CA ASN A 245 20.53 -7.04 4.47
C ASN A 245 20.01 -5.59 4.39
N VAL A 246 20.69 -4.67 5.07
CA VAL A 246 20.23 -3.28 5.21
C VAL A 246 20.37 -2.56 3.86
N PRO A 247 19.29 -1.95 3.34
CA PRO A 247 19.35 -1.18 2.10
C PRO A 247 20.42 -0.07 2.16
N PRO A 248 21.18 0.19 1.07
CA PRO A 248 22.25 1.20 1.07
C PRO A 248 21.80 2.58 1.57
N GLU A 249 20.59 3.01 1.20
CA GLU A 249 20.03 4.28 1.67
C GLU A 249 19.78 4.28 3.18
N LEU A 250 19.38 3.15 3.78
CA LEU A 250 19.26 3.02 5.24
C LEU A 250 20.63 2.89 5.90
N THR A 251 21.59 2.24 5.26
CA THR A 251 22.98 2.23 5.75
C THR A 251 23.52 3.66 5.85
N ARG A 252 23.24 4.51 4.87
CA ARG A 252 23.61 5.93 4.87
C ARG A 252 22.82 6.74 5.90
N SER A 253 21.50 6.72 5.81
CA SER A 253 20.62 7.65 6.54
C SER A 253 20.38 7.25 8.00
N LEU A 254 20.47 5.95 8.31
CA LEU A 254 20.23 5.39 9.63
C LEU A 254 21.52 4.85 10.26
N THR A 255 22.14 3.84 9.67
CA THR A 255 23.28 3.14 10.30
C THR A 255 24.46 4.08 10.51
N ALA A 256 24.94 4.77 9.47
CA ALA A 256 26.08 5.68 9.58
C ALA A 256 25.79 6.85 10.53
N LYS A 257 24.54 7.34 10.54
CA LYS A 257 24.09 8.34 11.51
C LYS A 257 24.15 7.80 12.95
N LYS A 258 23.67 6.58 13.20
CA LYS A 258 23.71 5.95 14.52
C LYS A 258 25.12 5.64 14.98
N VAL A 259 26.00 5.22 14.08
CA VAL A 259 27.43 5.04 14.38
C VAL A 259 28.07 6.38 14.77
N LYS A 260 27.71 7.48 14.11
CA LYS A 260 28.19 8.82 14.51
C LYS A 260 27.68 9.25 15.89
N GLU A 261 26.44 8.90 16.23
CA GLU A 261 25.79 9.26 17.50
C GLU A 261 26.22 8.39 18.69
N GLN A 262 26.40 7.08 18.46
CA GLN A 262 26.54 6.08 19.53
C GLN A 262 27.90 5.35 19.48
N GLY A 263 28.71 5.59 18.45
CA GLY A 263 29.95 4.87 18.19
C GLY A 263 29.73 3.46 17.62
N LEU A 264 30.81 2.70 17.51
CA LEU A 264 30.81 1.36 16.91
C LEU A 264 30.14 0.28 17.78
N SER A 265 29.87 0.59 19.05
CA SER A 265 29.06 -0.28 19.94
C SER A 265 27.67 -0.55 19.36
N TYR A 266 27.18 0.33 18.48
CA TYR A 266 25.95 0.14 17.70
C TYR A 266 25.89 -1.22 16.99
N PHE A 267 26.99 -1.69 16.38
CA PHE A 267 27.02 -2.97 15.68
C PHE A 267 26.78 -4.15 16.63
N LYS A 268 27.41 -4.12 17.81
CA LYS A 268 27.22 -5.15 18.84
C LYS A 268 25.82 -5.10 19.43
N ASN A 269 25.35 -3.91 19.79
CA ASN A 269 24.07 -3.71 20.48
C ASN A 269 22.85 -4.05 19.61
N PHE A 270 22.97 -3.88 18.30
CA PHE A 270 21.89 -4.14 17.35
C PHE A 270 22.17 -5.34 16.42
N HIS A 271 23.22 -6.10 16.71
CA HIS A 271 23.58 -7.35 16.04
C HIS A 271 23.81 -7.18 14.52
N TYR A 272 24.55 -6.14 14.16
CA TYR A 272 24.97 -5.90 12.78
C TYR A 272 26.40 -6.35 12.53
N GLU A 273 26.65 -6.77 11.30
CA GLU A 273 27.99 -6.95 10.77
C GLU A 273 28.14 -6.27 9.40
N VAL A 274 29.38 -5.97 9.04
CA VAL A 274 29.73 -5.37 7.75
C VAL A 274 30.36 -6.42 6.86
N LEU A 275 29.96 -6.44 5.59
CA LEU A 275 30.42 -7.40 4.59
C LEU A 275 31.18 -6.70 3.45
N SER A 276 32.10 -7.45 2.82
CA SER A 276 32.78 -7.01 1.60
C SER A 276 31.80 -6.85 0.42
N ASP A 277 30.92 -7.83 0.26
CA ASP A 277 29.98 -8.00 -0.85
C ASP A 277 28.76 -8.84 -0.39
N TRP A 278 27.86 -9.17 -1.31
CA TRP A 278 26.68 -10.03 -1.05
C TRP A 278 26.88 -11.49 -1.51
N SER A 279 28.09 -11.85 -1.95
CA SER A 279 28.36 -13.20 -2.42
C SER A 279 28.37 -14.18 -1.25
N PRO A 280 28.19 -15.48 -1.52
CA PRO A 280 28.36 -16.53 -0.50
C PRO A 280 29.75 -16.52 0.17
N ASN A 281 30.75 -15.94 -0.47
CA ASN A 281 32.13 -15.86 0.01
C ASN A 281 32.46 -14.51 0.68
N ALA A 282 31.44 -13.68 0.95
CA ALA A 282 31.63 -12.38 1.56
C ALA A 282 32.40 -12.49 2.89
N THR A 283 33.40 -11.64 3.05
CA THR A 283 34.20 -11.58 4.28
C THR A 283 33.69 -10.49 5.21
N LYS A 284 33.88 -10.68 6.52
CA LYS A 284 33.54 -9.66 7.51
C LYS A 284 34.58 -8.54 7.46
N VAL A 285 34.09 -7.31 7.37
CA VAL A 285 34.93 -6.11 7.39
C VAL A 285 34.87 -5.49 8.78
N ASP A 286 36.02 -5.13 9.36
CA ASP A 286 36.06 -4.43 10.64
C ASP A 286 35.39 -3.04 10.50
N PRO A 287 34.29 -2.75 11.22
CA PRO A 287 33.65 -1.43 11.17
C PRO A 287 34.57 -0.27 11.50
N LYS A 288 35.68 -0.48 12.23
CA LYS A 288 36.70 0.55 12.53
C LYS A 288 37.45 1.02 11.29
N SER A 289 37.58 0.17 10.27
CA SER A 289 38.31 0.49 9.03
C SER A 289 37.51 1.37 8.05
N ILE A 290 36.27 1.71 8.41
CA ILE A 290 35.31 2.36 7.51
C ILE A 290 35.18 3.83 7.86
N ASP A 291 35.30 4.70 6.86
CA ASP A 291 34.94 6.11 6.98
C ASP A 291 33.40 6.27 6.98
N TRP A 292 32.80 6.16 8.16
CA TRP A 292 31.35 6.34 8.35
C TRP A 292 30.87 7.76 8.03
N LYS A 293 31.76 8.77 8.05
CA LYS A 293 31.39 10.14 7.62
C LYS A 293 31.21 10.19 6.10
N ALA A 294 32.06 9.48 5.35
CA ALA A 294 31.88 9.32 3.90
C ALA A 294 30.61 8.52 3.57
N VAL A 295 30.28 7.47 4.34
CA VAL A 295 29.04 6.70 4.17
C VAL A 295 27.82 7.59 4.42
N ALA A 296 27.76 8.32 5.53
CA ALA A 296 26.66 9.25 5.82
C ALA A 296 26.50 10.34 4.73
N ALA A 297 27.61 10.80 4.16
CA ALA A 297 27.61 11.76 3.06
C ALA A 297 27.18 11.15 1.70
N GLY A 298 27.07 9.83 1.59
CA GLY A 298 26.78 9.14 0.32
C GLY A 298 27.98 9.07 -0.63
N ARG A 299 29.20 9.26 -0.11
CA ARG A 299 30.46 9.19 -0.88
C ARG A 299 31.09 7.80 -0.89
N ARG A 300 30.57 6.88 -0.08
CA ARG A 300 31.03 5.50 0.04
C ARG A 300 29.84 4.58 0.34
N GLU A 301 29.71 3.50 -0.41
CA GLU A 301 28.75 2.44 -0.12
C GLU A 301 29.38 1.36 0.77
N VAL A 302 28.56 0.79 1.64
CA VAL A 302 28.96 -0.25 2.59
C VAL A 302 27.78 -1.21 2.75
N ARG A 303 28.08 -2.50 2.87
CA ARG A 303 27.07 -3.56 3.01
C ARG A 303 26.97 -3.95 4.47
N VAL A 304 25.81 -3.70 5.06
CA VAL A 304 25.54 -4.00 6.47
C VAL A 304 24.41 -5.02 6.51
N ARG A 305 24.56 -6.08 7.31
CA ARG A 305 23.45 -7.01 7.58
C ARG A 305 23.20 -7.16 9.07
N GLN A 306 21.93 -7.23 9.45
CA GLN A 306 21.50 -7.64 10.79
C GLN A 306 21.43 -9.15 10.86
N LEU A 307 21.92 -9.72 11.96
CA LEU A 307 21.83 -11.14 12.23
C LEU A 307 20.39 -11.58 12.56
N PRO A 308 20.02 -12.83 12.25
CA PRO A 308 18.78 -13.46 12.71
C PRO A 308 18.63 -13.42 14.23
N GLY A 309 17.39 -13.26 14.70
CA GLY A 309 17.06 -13.24 16.12
C GLY A 309 15.76 -12.49 16.41
N PRO A 310 15.23 -12.58 17.64
CA PRO A 310 13.94 -11.96 18.00
C PRO A 310 13.95 -10.42 17.96
N TRP A 311 15.12 -9.78 17.86
CA TRP A 311 15.30 -8.33 17.70
C TRP A 311 15.48 -7.91 16.23
N ASN A 312 15.55 -8.86 15.30
CA ASN A 312 15.78 -8.57 13.89
C ASN A 312 14.63 -7.73 13.34
N SER A 313 14.94 -6.68 12.58
CA SER A 313 13.94 -5.73 12.08
C SER A 313 12.93 -6.35 11.10
N MET A 314 13.25 -7.52 10.53
CA MET A 314 12.35 -8.32 9.69
C MET A 314 11.56 -9.39 10.46
N GLY A 315 11.78 -9.48 11.78
CA GLY A 315 11.16 -10.48 12.65
C GLY A 315 11.53 -11.90 12.26
N GLU A 316 10.60 -12.83 12.48
CA GLU A 316 10.83 -14.27 12.32
C GLU A 316 10.57 -14.78 10.89
N MET A 317 9.94 -13.97 10.01
CA MET A 317 9.59 -14.40 8.66
C MET A 317 9.58 -13.23 7.67
N LYS A 318 10.16 -13.45 6.49
CA LYS A 318 10.09 -12.56 5.32
C LYS A 318 9.39 -13.28 4.17
N PHE A 319 8.45 -12.63 3.49
CA PHE A 319 7.76 -13.14 2.32
C PHE A 319 8.26 -12.43 1.08
N GLU A 320 8.94 -13.17 0.21
CA GLU A 320 9.64 -12.65 -0.95
C GLU A 320 8.69 -12.53 -2.14
N MET A 321 8.71 -11.35 -2.75
CA MET A 321 7.95 -11.02 -3.95
C MET A 321 8.87 -10.23 -4.87
N PRO A 322 9.71 -10.88 -5.70
CA PRO A 322 10.75 -10.20 -6.46
C PRO A 322 10.24 -9.00 -7.27
N ASN A 323 10.82 -7.82 -7.04
CA ASN A 323 10.47 -6.58 -7.72
C ASN A 323 11.63 -5.58 -7.70
N ASP A 324 11.63 -4.65 -8.66
CA ASP A 324 12.61 -3.57 -8.78
C ASP A 324 12.43 -2.45 -7.75
N PHE A 325 11.65 -2.67 -6.69
CA PHE A 325 11.47 -1.72 -5.58
C PHE A 325 11.99 -2.28 -4.26
N GLY A 326 12.46 -3.55 -4.26
CA GLY A 326 12.75 -4.40 -3.09
C GLY A 326 11.77 -4.28 -1.94
N ILE A 327 10.50 -4.15 -2.27
CA ILE A 327 9.41 -4.23 -1.29
C ILE A 327 9.14 -5.70 -1.02
N TYR A 328 8.90 -6.04 0.24
CA TYR A 328 8.49 -7.38 0.68
C TYR A 328 7.53 -7.25 1.87
N LEU A 329 6.86 -8.36 2.20
CA LEU A 329 6.04 -8.48 3.41
C LEU A 329 6.90 -9.17 4.47
N HIS A 330 6.82 -8.75 5.72
CA HIS A 330 7.62 -9.38 6.76
C HIS A 330 7.01 -9.21 8.15
N ASP A 331 7.55 -9.99 9.10
CA ASP A 331 7.27 -9.87 10.52
C ASP A 331 7.97 -8.64 11.15
N THR A 332 7.74 -8.37 12.43
CA THR A 332 8.42 -7.28 13.14
C THR A 332 8.46 -7.57 14.63
N PRO A 333 9.57 -7.27 15.32
CA PRO A 333 9.65 -7.39 16.77
C PRO A 333 8.77 -6.35 17.47
N HIS A 334 8.51 -5.23 16.79
CA HIS A 334 7.71 -4.10 17.29
C HIS A 334 6.20 -4.30 17.09
N LYS A 335 5.61 -5.27 17.78
CA LYS A 335 4.17 -5.59 17.70
C LYS A 335 3.29 -4.51 18.31
N GLU A 336 3.79 -3.77 19.29
CA GLU A 336 3.12 -2.64 19.92
C GLU A 336 2.69 -1.54 18.94
N LEU A 337 3.38 -1.42 17.80
CA LEU A 337 3.08 -0.41 16.78
C LEU A 337 1.75 -0.67 16.06
N PHE A 338 1.20 -1.89 16.09
CA PHE A 338 -0.12 -2.19 15.52
C PHE A 338 -1.28 -1.63 16.36
N ALA A 339 -1.03 -1.21 17.61
CA ALA A 339 -2.01 -0.52 18.44
C ALA A 339 -2.18 0.96 18.05
N LYS A 340 -1.29 1.52 17.22
CA LYS A 340 -1.38 2.91 16.76
C LYS A 340 -2.44 3.08 15.68
N ASP A 341 -3.11 4.23 15.69
CA ASP A 341 -4.00 4.66 14.61
C ASP A 341 -3.21 4.96 13.33
N GLU A 342 -2.10 5.70 13.46
CA GLU A 342 -1.18 6.00 12.37
C GLU A 342 -0.09 4.93 12.24
N ARG A 343 -0.17 4.12 11.16
CA ARG A 343 0.75 3.01 10.87
C ARG A 343 1.58 3.20 9.60
N HIS A 344 1.76 4.44 9.16
CA HIS A 344 2.63 4.83 8.04
C HIS A 344 4.06 5.10 8.56
N LEU A 345 4.73 4.05 9.03
CA LEU A 345 5.96 4.14 9.84
C LEU A 345 7.17 3.42 9.22
N SER A 346 6.99 2.65 8.15
CA SER A 346 8.05 1.84 7.56
C SER A 346 8.87 2.58 6.49
N ASN A 347 9.95 1.95 6.03
CA ASN A 347 10.76 2.43 4.91
C ASN A 347 10.28 1.91 3.54
N GLY A 348 8.99 1.56 3.42
CA GLY A 348 8.36 1.11 2.17
C GLY A 348 7.81 -0.31 2.25
N CYS A 349 8.55 -1.23 2.88
CA CYS A 349 8.12 -2.62 3.10
C CYS A 349 6.89 -2.71 4.02
N VAL A 350 6.21 -3.85 3.98
CA VAL A 350 4.93 -4.05 4.69
C VAL A 350 5.16 -4.97 5.87
N ARG A 351 4.96 -4.47 7.10
CA ARG A 351 5.02 -5.30 8.31
C ARG A 351 3.65 -5.86 8.62
N LEU A 352 3.58 -7.16 8.87
CA LEU A 352 2.34 -7.88 9.18
C LEU A 352 2.09 -7.92 10.68
N GLU A 353 0.85 -7.67 11.09
CA GLU A 353 0.42 -7.80 12.50
C GLU A 353 0.64 -9.23 13.00
N ASP A 354 0.22 -10.20 12.20
CA ASP A 354 0.31 -11.62 12.51
C ASP A 354 0.88 -12.40 11.32
N TYR A 355 2.20 -12.54 11.30
CA TYR A 355 2.89 -13.26 10.24
C TYR A 355 2.58 -14.76 10.25
N ARG A 356 2.27 -15.35 11.41
CA ARG A 356 1.97 -16.78 11.54
C ARG A 356 0.63 -17.10 10.92
N ARG A 357 -0.40 -16.26 11.17
CA ARG A 357 -1.70 -16.38 10.51
C ARG A 357 -1.59 -16.18 9.01
N PHE A 358 -0.79 -15.20 8.57
CA PHE A 358 -0.50 -15.00 7.15
C PHE A 358 0.19 -16.23 6.53
N ALA A 359 1.26 -16.75 7.15
CA ALA A 359 1.98 -17.93 6.69
C ALA A 359 1.07 -19.17 6.64
N GLY A 360 0.26 -19.37 7.68
CA GLY A 360 -0.72 -20.47 7.75
C GLY A 360 -1.69 -20.45 6.58
N TRP A 361 -2.19 -19.27 6.21
CA TRP A 361 -3.00 -19.14 5.01
C TRP A 361 -2.16 -19.46 3.77
N VAL A 362 -1.04 -18.77 3.56
CA VAL A 362 -0.20 -18.87 2.37
C VAL A 362 0.27 -20.30 2.06
N PHE A 363 0.76 -21.02 3.06
CA PHE A 363 1.35 -22.35 2.91
C PHE A 363 0.40 -23.50 3.27
N GLY A 364 -0.78 -23.22 3.83
CA GLY A 364 -1.67 -24.25 4.40
C GLY A 364 -1.21 -24.79 5.75
N GLY A 365 -0.25 -24.11 6.38
CA GLY A 365 0.38 -24.43 7.65
C GLY A 365 1.47 -23.40 7.95
N VAL A 366 1.92 -23.30 9.20
CA VAL A 366 3.04 -22.40 9.52
C VAL A 366 4.34 -23.14 9.24
N PRO A 367 5.21 -22.67 8.32
CA PRO A 367 6.51 -23.29 8.10
C PRO A 367 7.33 -23.34 9.39
N ASP A 368 8.18 -24.36 9.55
CA ASP A 368 9.02 -24.50 10.73
C ASP A 368 9.99 -23.31 10.84
N GLY A 369 9.81 -22.53 11.90
CA GLY A 369 10.63 -21.37 12.21
C GLY A 369 11.92 -21.70 12.95
N GLY A 370 12.34 -22.96 13.06
CA GLY A 370 13.62 -23.32 13.71
C GLY A 370 14.85 -23.07 12.84
N MET A 371 14.68 -22.98 11.52
CA MET A 371 15.80 -22.89 10.58
C MET A 371 16.18 -21.43 10.30
N VAL A 372 17.49 -21.15 10.26
CA VAL A 372 18.03 -19.83 9.94
C VAL A 372 18.11 -19.63 8.44
N ASP A 373 17.56 -18.52 7.96
CA ASP A 373 17.57 -18.08 6.56
C ASP A 373 17.08 -19.15 5.56
N HIS A 374 16.21 -20.05 6.03
CA HIS A 374 15.72 -21.17 5.22
C HIS A 374 14.58 -20.71 4.30
N VAL A 375 14.69 -21.08 3.02
CA VAL A 375 13.72 -20.70 1.98
C VAL A 375 12.61 -21.74 1.89
N PHE A 376 11.37 -21.31 2.10
CA PHE A 376 10.16 -22.07 1.87
C PHE A 376 9.50 -21.64 0.55
N GLU A 377 9.66 -22.48 -0.49
CA GLU A 377 9.07 -22.22 -1.80
C GLU A 377 7.54 -22.38 -1.80
N LEU A 378 6.84 -21.49 -2.50
CA LEU A 378 5.40 -21.65 -2.73
C LEU A 378 5.16 -22.59 -3.91
N PRO A 379 4.37 -23.67 -3.74
CA PRO A 379 4.03 -24.55 -4.86
C PRO A 379 3.35 -23.80 -6.02
N ARG A 380 2.60 -22.74 -5.69
CA ARG A 380 2.01 -21.80 -6.64
C ARG A 380 2.23 -20.38 -6.13
N PRO A 381 2.82 -19.47 -6.95
CA PRO A 381 2.97 -18.07 -6.56
C PRO A 381 1.62 -17.44 -6.24
N ILE A 382 1.59 -16.60 -5.21
CA ILE A 382 0.39 -15.88 -4.79
C ILE A 382 0.48 -14.43 -5.26
N PRO A 383 -0.50 -13.92 -6.02
CA PRO A 383 -0.58 -12.51 -6.37
C PRO A 383 -0.74 -11.62 -5.14
N VAL A 384 0.05 -10.55 -5.10
CA VAL A 384 -0.02 -9.49 -4.10
C VAL A 384 -0.32 -8.18 -4.83
N TYR A 385 -1.46 -7.58 -4.51
CA TYR A 385 -1.88 -6.29 -5.03
C TYR A 385 -1.70 -5.24 -3.94
N MET A 386 -0.72 -4.36 -4.14
CA MET A 386 -0.50 -3.19 -3.30
C MET A 386 -1.28 -2.02 -3.87
N THR A 387 -2.33 -1.61 -3.16
CA THR A 387 -3.23 -0.52 -3.53
C THR A 387 -3.14 0.62 -2.51
N TYR A 388 -3.91 1.68 -2.76
CA TYR A 388 -4.02 2.83 -1.88
C TYR A 388 -5.46 3.34 -1.86
N LEU A 389 -6.27 2.86 -0.91
CA LEU A 389 -7.67 3.28 -0.78
C LEU A 389 -7.85 4.20 0.42
N THR A 390 -8.25 5.43 0.13
CA THR A 390 -8.63 6.45 1.12
C THR A 390 -10.14 6.52 1.30
N VAL A 391 -10.90 5.70 0.57
CA VAL A 391 -12.34 5.50 0.73
C VAL A 391 -12.61 4.00 0.72
N SER A 392 -13.34 3.51 1.72
CA SER A 392 -13.89 2.16 1.70
C SER A 392 -15.40 2.19 1.50
N GLY A 393 -15.90 1.30 0.64
CA GLY A 393 -17.33 1.04 0.52
C GLY A 393 -17.79 -0.06 1.49
N SER A 394 -19.04 0.02 1.93
CA SER A 394 -19.74 -0.99 2.72
C SER A 394 -21.22 -1.02 2.29
N PRO A 395 -22.02 -1.99 2.74
CA PRO A 395 -23.46 -1.97 2.50
C PRO A 395 -24.18 -0.70 3.01
N THR A 396 -23.60 -0.02 4.00
CA THR A 396 -24.16 1.19 4.63
C THR A 396 -23.64 2.50 4.04
N GLY A 397 -22.72 2.45 3.07
CA GLY A 397 -22.23 3.62 2.35
C GLY A 397 -20.72 3.64 2.20
N VAL A 398 -20.13 4.82 2.26
CA VAL A 398 -18.69 5.01 2.23
C VAL A 398 -18.16 5.53 3.55
N THR A 399 -16.91 5.21 3.86
CA THR A 399 -16.14 5.88 4.91
C THR A 399 -14.85 6.41 4.31
N PHE A 400 -14.58 7.69 4.53
CA PHE A 400 -13.36 8.36 4.12
C PHE A 400 -12.28 8.20 5.18
N ARG A 401 -11.03 8.15 4.72
CA ARG A 401 -9.82 8.20 5.52
C ARG A 401 -8.96 9.40 5.11
N PRO A 402 -7.99 9.78 5.96
CA PRO A 402 -6.93 10.69 5.55
C PRO A 402 -6.23 10.22 4.28
N ASP A 403 -5.58 11.14 3.57
CA ASP A 403 -4.74 10.87 2.41
C ASP A 403 -3.25 11.03 2.81
N PRO A 404 -2.68 10.10 3.59
CA PRO A 404 -1.33 10.22 4.16
C PRO A 404 -0.25 10.44 3.09
N TYR A 405 -0.41 9.88 1.89
CA TYR A 405 0.56 10.01 0.80
C TYR A 405 0.27 11.17 -0.16
N GLY A 406 -0.89 11.84 -0.06
CA GLY A 406 -1.31 12.89 -0.99
C GLY A 406 -1.69 12.36 -2.38
N PHE A 407 -2.00 11.07 -2.52
CA PHE A 407 -2.27 10.47 -3.82
C PHE A 407 -3.66 10.82 -4.35
N ASP A 408 -4.63 11.17 -3.50
CA ASP A 408 -5.92 11.71 -3.97
C ASP A 408 -5.72 13.09 -4.58
N ASP A 409 -4.91 13.95 -3.94
CA ASP A 409 -4.59 15.27 -4.46
C ASP A 409 -3.81 15.20 -5.79
N LEU A 410 -2.91 14.21 -5.95
CA LEU A 410 -2.24 13.94 -7.22
C LEU A 410 -3.20 13.40 -8.30
N ALA A 411 -4.17 12.56 -7.91
CA ALA A 411 -5.13 11.95 -8.83
C ALA A 411 -6.24 12.92 -9.28
N MET A 412 -6.57 13.92 -8.46
CA MET A 412 -7.64 14.89 -8.73
C MET A 412 -7.50 15.57 -10.11
N PRO A 413 -6.37 16.24 -10.44
CA PRO A 413 -6.20 16.83 -11.76
C PRO A 413 -6.02 15.79 -12.88
N GLN A 414 -5.51 14.59 -12.55
CA GLN A 414 -5.33 13.51 -13.54
C GLN A 414 -6.67 12.98 -14.06
N MET A 415 -7.70 12.94 -13.21
CA MET A 415 -9.03 12.43 -13.59
C MET A 415 -10.00 13.50 -14.05
N PHE A 416 -9.91 14.71 -13.49
CA PHE A 416 -10.99 15.70 -13.63
C PHE A 416 -10.59 17.01 -14.31
N GLY A 417 -9.35 17.13 -14.79
CA GLY A 417 -8.78 18.41 -15.26
C GLY A 417 -8.65 19.41 -14.12
#